data_AF-A0AAJ1YWG3-F1
#
_entry.id   AF-A0AAJ1YWG3-F1
#
_cell.length_a   1.000
_cell.length_b   1.000
_cell.length_c   1.000
_cell.angle_alpha   90.00
_cell.angle_beta   90.00
_cell.angle_gamma   90.00
#
_symmetry.space_group_name_H-M   'P 1'
#
loop_
_entity.id
_entity.type
_entity.pdbx_description
1 polymer ?
#
loop_
_entity_poly.entity_id
_entity_poly.type
_entity_poly.pdbx_seq_one_letter_code
_entity_poly.pdbx_strand_id
1 'polypeptide(L)'
;MKTYFNKRRISRRDLKEYKLIGDGKDGEVYQLTHDKCVKMFFLEETQKKELKALVIGQSSPIIPRLYEYGENYIVMEYIHGISLARHLKKEKQITEELTEKILIMLDEFKKIGFTRWDTEVRHVLINEEGQLKVIDHKRAFTSNSKAPIKLLKGFKKFGLSQDFLNYVKNIPSSAYNTWVKH
;
A
#
# COMPACT_ATOMS: atom_id res chain seq x y z
N MET A 1 -3.72 -21.45 -14.37
CA MET A 1 -3.30 -20.06 -14.10
C MET A 1 -2.39 -19.63 -15.24
N LYS A 2 -2.60 -18.47 -15.86
CA LYS A 2 -1.75 -17.99 -16.96
C LYS A 2 -0.41 -17.57 -16.39
N THR A 3 0.68 -18.19 -16.85
CA THR A 3 2.04 -17.78 -16.51
C THR A 3 2.47 -16.65 -17.45
N TYR A 4 2.93 -15.54 -16.90
CA TYR A 4 3.41 -14.38 -17.66
C TYR A 4 4.86 -14.57 -18.09
N PHE A 5 5.69 -15.18 -17.24
CA PHE A 5 7.10 -15.38 -17.53
C PHE A 5 7.51 -16.83 -17.33
N ASN A 6 7.99 -17.48 -18.39
CA ASN A 6 8.50 -18.87 -18.34
C ASN A 6 9.92 -18.96 -17.76
N LYS A 7 10.26 -18.10 -16.80
CA LYS A 7 11.59 -18.01 -16.20
C LYS A 7 11.54 -17.44 -14.79
N ARG A 8 12.55 -17.81 -14.00
CA ARG A 8 12.67 -17.39 -12.58
C ARG A 8 13.07 -15.93 -12.43
N ARG A 9 13.82 -15.36 -13.38
CA ARG A 9 14.26 -13.96 -13.39
C ARG A 9 13.84 -13.27 -14.67
N ILE A 10 13.51 -12.01 -14.56
CA ILE A 10 13.23 -11.13 -15.71
C ILE A 10 14.18 -9.95 -15.75
N SER A 11 14.28 -9.32 -16.91
CA SER A 11 15.07 -8.12 -17.18
C SER A 11 14.22 -7.09 -17.90
N ARG A 12 14.72 -5.85 -18.02
CA ARG A 12 14.04 -4.79 -18.80
C ARG A 12 13.72 -5.20 -20.25
N ARG A 13 14.54 -6.07 -20.86
CA ARG A 13 14.29 -6.57 -22.23
C ARG A 13 13.00 -7.37 -22.33
N ASP A 14 12.64 -8.06 -21.25
CA ASP A 14 11.41 -8.86 -21.16
C ASP A 14 10.17 -7.99 -20.98
N LEU A 15 10.37 -6.73 -20.62
CA LEU A 15 9.33 -5.78 -20.28
C LEU A 15 9.18 -4.65 -21.30
N LYS A 16 9.95 -4.70 -22.39
CA LYS A 16 10.06 -3.61 -23.38
C LYS A 16 8.74 -3.24 -24.07
N GLU A 17 7.83 -4.19 -24.19
CA GLU A 17 6.51 -3.99 -24.81
C GLU A 17 5.45 -3.54 -23.79
N TYR A 18 5.76 -3.55 -22.49
CA TYR A 18 4.84 -3.14 -21.43
C TYR A 18 5.05 -1.68 -21.04
N LYS A 19 3.97 -1.01 -20.70
CA LYS A 19 4.00 0.38 -20.24
C LYS A 19 4.63 0.46 -18.85
N LEU A 20 5.71 1.22 -18.71
CA LEU A 20 6.25 1.61 -17.41
C LEU A 20 5.26 2.55 -16.70
N ILE A 21 4.79 2.15 -15.52
CA ILE A 21 3.79 2.89 -14.72
C ILE A 21 4.33 3.35 -13.37
N GLY A 22 5.50 2.85 -12.97
CA GLY A 22 6.20 3.33 -11.78
C GLY A 22 7.68 3.03 -11.87
N ASP A 23 8.50 4.00 -11.45
CA ASP A 23 9.95 3.85 -11.33
C ASP A 23 10.34 4.35 -9.94
N GLY A 24 10.98 3.50 -9.16
CA GLY A 24 11.27 3.75 -7.76
C GLY A 24 12.56 3.08 -7.31
N LYS A 25 12.96 3.38 -6.08
CA LYS A 25 14.26 2.95 -5.54
C LYS A 25 14.48 1.43 -5.55
N ASP A 26 13.41 0.64 -5.40
CA ASP A 26 13.53 -0.82 -5.28
C ASP A 26 13.28 -1.56 -6.58
N GLY A 27 12.81 -0.88 -7.63
CA GLY A 27 12.38 -1.52 -8.84
C GLY A 27 11.44 -0.68 -9.69
N GLU A 28 11.11 -1.27 -10.84
CA GLU A 28 10.23 -0.71 -11.85
C GLU A 28 8.92 -1.49 -11.89
N VAL A 29 7.81 -0.79 -12.14
CA VAL A 29 6.47 -1.37 -12.24
C VAL A 29 5.97 -1.18 -13.67
N TYR A 30 5.57 -2.28 -14.30
CA TYR A 30 5.06 -2.31 -15.66
C TYR A 30 3.63 -2.85 -15.68
N GLN A 31 2.77 -2.27 -16.51
CA GLN A 31 1.40 -2.75 -16.70
C GLN A 31 1.37 -3.91 -17.70
N LEU A 32 0.84 -5.07 -17.28
CA LEU A 32 0.76 -6.28 -18.09
C LEU A 32 -0.59 -6.41 -18.81
N THR A 33 -1.66 -6.11 -18.09
CA THR A 33 -3.05 -6.10 -18.58
C THR A 33 -3.78 -4.93 -17.95
N HIS A 34 -5.08 -4.78 -18.24
CA HIS A 34 -5.91 -3.79 -17.57
C HIS A 34 -5.79 -3.90 -16.04
N ASP A 35 -5.90 -5.11 -15.50
CA ASP A 35 -6.03 -5.42 -14.07
C ASP A 35 -4.76 -5.99 -13.40
N LYS A 36 -3.63 -6.08 -14.12
CA LYS A 36 -2.39 -6.67 -13.59
C LYS A 36 -1.16 -5.86 -13.96
N CYS A 37 -0.23 -5.82 -13.02
CA CYS A 37 1.10 -5.25 -13.21
C CYS A 37 2.18 -6.21 -12.71
N VAL A 38 3.40 -5.97 -13.15
CA VAL A 38 4.60 -6.62 -12.61
C VAL A 38 5.52 -5.58 -12.01
N LYS A 39 5.97 -5.83 -10.78
CA LYS A 39 7.09 -5.11 -10.19
C LYS A 39 8.36 -5.94 -10.39
N MET A 40 9.31 -5.43 -11.16
CA MET A 40 10.65 -5.99 -11.30
C MET A 40 11.56 -5.29 -10.28
N PHE A 41 12.16 -6.06 -9.39
CA PHE A 41 12.99 -5.57 -8.29
C PHE A 41 14.46 -5.52 -8.69
N PHE A 42 15.17 -4.49 -8.23
CA PHE A 42 16.62 -4.39 -8.40
C PHE A 42 17.38 -5.32 -7.45
N LEU A 43 16.78 -5.65 -6.30
CA LEU A 43 17.37 -6.55 -5.29
C LEU A 43 16.35 -7.63 -4.90
N GLU A 44 16.76 -8.89 -4.97
CA GLU A 44 15.94 -10.04 -4.56
C GLU A 44 15.55 -10.00 -3.08
N GLU A 45 16.43 -9.50 -2.21
CA GLU A 45 16.12 -9.38 -0.79
C GLU A 45 14.96 -8.41 -0.53
N THR A 46 14.79 -7.39 -1.38
CA THR A 46 13.62 -6.52 -1.31
C THR A 46 12.38 -7.22 -1.83
N GLN A 47 12.51 -7.98 -2.93
CA GLN A 47 11.44 -8.81 -3.48
C GLN A 47 10.91 -9.79 -2.43
N LYS A 48 11.80 -10.54 -1.75
CA LYS A 48 11.42 -11.56 -0.76
C LYS A 48 10.62 -10.96 0.39
N LYS A 49 11.03 -9.78 0.87
CA LYS A 49 10.32 -9.05 1.94
C LYS A 49 8.91 -8.64 1.52
N GLU A 50 8.77 -8.12 0.30
CA GLU A 50 7.47 -7.69 -0.22
C GLU A 50 6.57 -8.88 -0.55
N LEU A 51 7.11 -9.93 -1.17
CA LEU A 51 6.41 -11.17 -1.43
C LEU A 51 5.88 -11.80 -0.15
N LYS A 52 6.70 -11.89 0.91
CA LYS A 52 6.27 -12.45 2.20
C LYS A 52 5.02 -11.71 2.73
N ALA A 53 5.02 -10.39 2.67
CA ALA A 53 3.89 -9.58 3.12
C ALA A 53 2.65 -9.77 2.24
N LEU A 54 2.83 -9.80 0.91
CA LEU A 54 1.73 -10.05 -0.03
C LEU A 54 1.11 -11.43 0.20
N VAL A 55 1.91 -12.49 0.34
CA VAL A 55 1.44 -13.87 0.58
C VAL A 55 0.63 -13.97 1.87
N ILE A 56 1.15 -13.44 2.98
CA ILE A 56 0.46 -13.48 4.28
C ILE A 56 -0.84 -12.64 4.23
N GLY A 57 -0.81 -11.53 3.49
CA GLY A 57 -1.93 -10.59 3.41
C GLY A 57 -3.05 -10.96 2.44
N GLN A 58 -2.96 -12.07 1.69
CA GLN A 58 -3.91 -12.38 0.61
C GLN A 58 -5.38 -12.51 1.04
N SER A 59 -5.66 -12.78 2.32
CA SER A 59 -7.03 -12.83 2.84
C SER A 59 -7.65 -11.45 3.07
N SER A 60 -6.85 -10.38 3.09
CA SER A 60 -7.33 -9.04 3.40
C SER A 60 -7.60 -8.22 2.14
N PRO A 61 -8.73 -7.50 2.06
CA PRO A 61 -9.09 -6.72 0.88
C PRO A 61 -8.14 -5.55 0.62
N ILE A 62 -7.40 -5.07 1.63
CA ILE A 62 -6.47 -3.95 1.48
C ILE A 62 -5.16 -4.34 0.77
N ILE A 63 -4.92 -5.64 0.58
CA ILE A 63 -3.70 -6.16 -0.04
C ILE A 63 -3.97 -6.44 -1.53
N PRO A 64 -3.07 -6.04 -2.44
CA PRO A 64 -3.16 -6.41 -3.85
C PRO A 64 -3.16 -7.92 -4.02
N ARG A 65 -4.04 -8.42 -4.88
CA ARG A 65 -4.04 -9.85 -5.23
C ARG A 65 -2.70 -10.24 -5.87
N LEU A 66 -2.11 -11.33 -5.38
CA LEU A 66 -0.89 -11.92 -5.91
C LEU A 66 -1.26 -12.94 -7.01
N TYR A 67 -0.62 -12.85 -8.17
CA TYR A 67 -0.88 -13.77 -9.29
C TYR A 67 0.31 -14.67 -9.60
N GLU A 68 1.54 -14.14 -9.59
CA GLU A 68 2.75 -14.87 -9.95
C GLU A 68 3.97 -14.18 -9.32
N TYR A 69 5.05 -14.92 -9.09
CA TYR A 69 6.31 -14.34 -8.66
C TYR A 69 7.49 -15.20 -9.12
N GLY A 70 8.64 -14.55 -9.30
CA GLY A 70 9.93 -15.20 -9.48
C GLY A 70 10.94 -14.69 -8.46
N GLU A 71 12.23 -14.85 -8.74
CA GLU A 71 13.33 -14.40 -7.88
C GLU A 71 13.39 -12.88 -7.77
N ASN A 72 13.17 -12.15 -8.87
CA ASN A 72 13.27 -10.69 -8.91
C ASN A 72 12.00 -9.98 -9.39
N TYR A 73 10.85 -10.66 -9.42
CA TYR A 73 9.60 -10.02 -9.82
C TYR A 73 8.39 -10.54 -9.06
N ILE A 74 7.34 -9.73 -9.05
CA ILE A 74 6.02 -10.08 -8.54
C ILE A 74 4.97 -9.54 -9.51
N VAL A 75 4.09 -10.41 -10.00
CA VAL A 75 2.88 -10.06 -10.73
C VAL A 75 1.74 -9.94 -9.73
N MET A 76 1.10 -8.78 -9.69
CA MET A 76 0.04 -8.46 -8.74
C MET A 76 -1.08 -7.64 -9.39
N GLU A 77 -2.16 -7.46 -8.65
CA GLU A 77 -3.28 -6.59 -9.00
C GLU A 77 -2.79 -5.17 -9.35
N TYR A 78 -3.20 -4.70 -10.52
CA TYR A 78 -3.07 -3.28 -10.85
C TYR A 78 -4.28 -2.54 -10.28
N ILE A 79 -4.01 -1.61 -9.36
CA ILE A 79 -5.08 -0.84 -8.70
C ILE A 79 -5.41 0.38 -9.56
N HIS A 80 -6.62 0.41 -10.11
CA HIS A 80 -7.18 1.57 -10.78
C HIS A 80 -7.62 2.60 -9.74
N GLY A 81 -7.00 3.78 -9.74
CA GLY A 81 -7.32 4.81 -8.76
C GLY A 81 -6.24 5.87 -8.58
N ILE A 82 -6.33 6.60 -7.47
CA ILE A 82 -5.37 7.64 -7.08
C ILE A 82 -4.78 7.35 -5.70
N SER A 83 -3.56 7.82 -5.44
CA SER A 83 -3.02 7.75 -4.08
C SER A 83 -3.79 8.65 -3.12
N LEU A 84 -3.89 8.24 -1.86
CA LEU A 84 -4.43 9.07 -0.78
C LEU A 84 -3.70 10.41 -0.72
N ALA A 85 -2.39 10.45 -0.93
CA ALA A 85 -1.62 11.69 -1.05
C ALA A 85 -2.17 12.63 -2.16
N ARG A 86 -2.50 12.09 -3.34
CA ARG A 86 -3.08 12.88 -4.45
C ARG A 86 -4.49 13.33 -4.12
N HIS A 87 -5.30 12.47 -3.50
CA HIS A 87 -6.64 12.81 -3.05
C HIS A 87 -6.63 13.95 -2.03
N LEU A 88 -5.86 13.83 -0.95
CA LEU A 88 -5.73 14.85 0.09
C LEU A 88 -5.23 16.19 -0.49
N LYS A 89 -4.29 16.14 -1.45
CA LYS A 89 -3.81 17.35 -2.13
C LYS A 89 -4.91 18.03 -2.96
N LYS A 90 -5.75 17.24 -3.64
CA LYS A 90 -6.81 17.71 -4.53
C LYS A 90 -7.98 18.29 -3.74
N GLU A 91 -8.50 17.52 -2.79
CA GLU A 91 -9.70 17.86 -2.04
C GLU A 91 -9.42 18.86 -0.91
N LYS A 92 -8.17 18.89 -0.39
CA LYS A 92 -7.77 19.74 0.76
C LYS A 92 -8.67 19.57 2.00
N GLN A 93 -9.32 18.42 2.11
CA GLN A 93 -10.16 18.03 3.24
C GLN A 93 -10.05 16.52 3.45
N ILE A 94 -10.42 16.08 4.65
CA ILE A 94 -10.65 14.68 4.98
C ILE A 94 -12.07 14.54 5.51
N THR A 95 -12.77 13.48 5.12
CA THR A 95 -14.12 13.19 5.57
C THR A 95 -14.09 12.17 6.72
N GLU A 96 -15.19 12.10 7.47
CA GLU A 96 -15.40 11.07 8.47
C GLU A 96 -15.36 9.66 7.84
N GLU A 97 -16.05 9.46 6.71
CA GLU A 97 -16.05 8.19 5.96
C GLU A 97 -14.64 7.75 5.54
N LEU A 98 -13.82 8.68 5.03
CA LEU A 98 -12.43 8.36 4.66
C LEU A 98 -11.61 8.02 5.91
N THR A 99 -11.86 8.72 7.02
CA THR A 99 -11.21 8.44 8.31
C THR A 99 -11.55 7.03 8.80
N GLU A 100 -12.82 6.63 8.75
CA GLU A 100 -13.26 5.27 9.10
C GLU A 100 -12.58 4.21 8.23
N LYS A 101 -12.55 4.40 6.90
CA LYS A 101 -11.84 3.51 5.97
C LYS A 101 -10.35 3.38 6.30
N ILE A 102 -9.71 4.48 6.68
CA ILE A 102 -8.31 4.48 7.13
C ILE A 102 -8.14 3.70 8.43
N LEU A 103 -9.04 3.85 9.41
CA LEU A 103 -8.98 3.10 10.66
C LEU A 103 -9.15 1.59 10.43
N ILE A 104 -10.12 1.21 9.59
CA ILE A 104 -10.33 -0.18 9.19
C ILE A 104 -9.07 -0.74 8.53
N MET A 105 -8.46 0.00 7.60
CA MET A 105 -7.20 -0.39 6.95
C MET A 105 -6.06 -0.61 7.97
N LEU A 106 -5.91 0.27 8.96
CA LEU A 106 -4.88 0.13 10.00
C LEU A 106 -5.13 -1.10 10.89
N ASP A 107 -6.39 -1.41 11.19
CA ASP A 107 -6.74 -2.62 11.94
C ASP A 107 -6.56 -3.90 11.12
N GLU A 108 -6.85 -3.87 9.83
CA GLU A 108 -6.55 -4.97 8.91
C GLU A 108 -5.06 -5.30 8.91
N PHE A 109 -4.15 -4.31 8.93
CA PHE A 109 -2.71 -4.60 9.08
C PHE A 109 -2.39 -5.37 10.36
N LYS A 110 -3.03 -5.03 11.48
CA LYS A 110 -2.84 -5.75 12.74
C LYS A 110 -3.38 -7.18 12.65
N LYS A 111 -4.57 -7.37 12.05
CA LYS A 111 -5.18 -8.70 11.86
C LYS A 111 -4.35 -9.62 10.97
N ILE A 112 -3.72 -9.07 9.91
CA ILE A 112 -2.78 -9.80 9.05
C ILE A 112 -1.52 -10.22 9.84
N GLY A 113 -1.23 -9.59 10.98
CA GLY A 113 -0.04 -9.86 11.80
C GLY A 113 1.18 -9.03 11.39
N PHE A 114 1.00 -7.90 10.69
CA PHE A 114 2.10 -7.00 10.40
C PHE A 114 2.57 -6.32 11.69
N THR A 115 3.87 -6.42 11.98
CA THR A 115 4.46 -5.74 13.15
C THR A 115 4.48 -4.22 12.93
N ARG A 116 4.70 -3.80 11.68
CA ARG A 116 4.51 -2.43 11.23
C ARG A 116 3.12 -2.29 10.59
N TRP A 117 2.16 -1.80 11.36
CA TRP A 117 0.81 -1.46 10.89
C TRP A 117 0.69 0.01 10.46
N ASP A 118 1.78 0.62 9.99
CA ASP A 118 1.84 2.03 9.56
C ASP A 118 2.33 2.12 8.11
N THR A 119 1.87 3.14 7.38
CA THR A 119 2.21 3.33 5.96
C THR A 119 2.22 4.82 5.58
N GLU A 120 2.87 5.15 4.47
CA GLU A 120 2.89 6.51 3.95
C GLU A 120 1.66 6.73 3.06
N VAL A 121 1.05 7.93 3.14
CA VAL A 121 -0.14 8.30 2.34
C VAL A 121 0.04 8.15 0.82
N ARG A 122 1.28 8.08 0.31
CA ARG A 122 1.54 7.81 -1.12
C ARG A 122 1.40 6.33 -1.51
N HIS A 123 1.47 5.42 -0.53
CA HIS A 123 1.35 3.97 -0.74
C HIS A 123 -0.08 3.47 -0.50
N VAL A 124 -0.95 4.31 0.05
CA VAL A 124 -2.39 4.03 0.12
C VAL A 124 -3.02 4.51 -1.17
N LEU A 125 -3.73 3.64 -1.87
CA LEU A 125 -4.47 3.91 -3.09
C LEU A 125 -5.97 3.82 -2.78
N ILE A 126 -6.72 4.77 -3.32
CA ILE A 126 -8.19 4.77 -3.32
C ILE A 126 -8.59 4.28 -4.71
N ASN A 127 -9.21 3.10 -4.78
CA ASN A 127 -9.65 2.54 -6.05
C ASN A 127 -10.92 3.27 -6.58
N GLU A 128 -11.35 2.93 -7.78
CA GLU A 128 -12.54 3.52 -8.42
C GLU A 128 -13.84 3.27 -7.63
N GLU A 129 -13.89 2.23 -6.80
CA GLU A 129 -15.00 1.91 -5.88
C GLU A 129 -14.89 2.64 -4.53
N GLY A 130 -13.86 3.48 -4.34
CA GLY A 130 -13.61 4.19 -3.10
C GLY A 130 -13.07 3.33 -1.95
N GLN A 131 -12.60 2.11 -2.24
CA GLN A 131 -11.93 1.21 -1.30
C GLN A 131 -10.43 1.50 -1.21
N LEU A 132 -9.83 1.22 -0.05
CA LEU A 132 -8.40 1.40 0.18
C LEU A 132 -7.62 0.12 -0.14
N LYS A 133 -6.58 0.26 -0.94
CA LYS A 133 -5.55 -0.74 -1.22
C LYS A 133 -4.20 -0.17 -0.83
N VAL A 134 -3.29 -0.98 -0.29
CA VAL A 134 -1.95 -0.52 0.06
C VAL A 134 -0.91 -1.25 -0.77
N ILE A 135 0.11 -0.53 -1.22
CA ILE A 135 1.25 -1.06 -1.97
C ILE A 135 2.55 -0.85 -1.17
N ASP A 136 3.68 -1.39 -1.63
CA ASP A 136 4.99 -1.29 -0.97
C ASP A 136 5.01 -1.83 0.47
N HIS A 137 4.87 -3.15 0.59
CA HIS A 137 4.83 -3.86 1.88
C HIS A 137 6.19 -4.35 2.39
N LYS A 138 7.31 -4.00 1.73
CA LYS A 138 8.65 -4.53 2.07
C LYS A 138 9.08 -4.29 3.53
N ARG A 139 8.44 -3.35 4.22
CA ARG A 139 8.72 -2.97 5.62
C ARG A 139 7.71 -3.51 6.64
N ALA A 140 6.73 -4.32 6.22
CA ALA A 140 5.64 -4.81 7.06
C ALA A 140 6.10 -5.50 8.37
N PHE A 141 7.29 -6.12 8.36
CA PHE A 141 7.84 -6.87 9.50
C PHE A 141 9.07 -6.24 10.16
N THR A 142 9.29 -4.93 9.98
CA THR A 142 10.58 -4.29 10.37
C THR A 142 10.57 -3.52 11.69
N SER A 143 9.41 -3.28 12.30
CA SER A 143 9.31 -2.49 13.53
C SER A 143 7.93 -2.61 14.15
N ASN A 144 7.83 -2.56 15.48
CA ASN A 144 6.54 -2.50 16.17
C ASN A 144 6.01 -1.05 16.18
N SER A 145 4.97 -0.78 15.40
CA SER A 145 4.31 0.52 15.42
C SER A 145 3.49 0.69 16.70
N LYS A 146 3.61 1.84 17.38
CA LYS A 146 2.72 2.24 18.49
C LYS A 146 1.61 3.20 18.04
N ALA A 147 1.87 3.93 16.96
CA ALA A 147 0.97 4.86 16.29
C ALA A 147 1.30 4.88 14.78
N PRO A 148 0.38 5.31 13.91
CA PRO A 148 0.61 5.40 12.47
C PRO A 148 1.37 6.69 12.11
N ILE A 149 2.61 6.83 12.60
CA ILE A 149 3.42 8.07 12.52
C ILE A 149 3.64 8.52 11.07
N LYS A 150 3.89 7.60 10.14
CA LYS A 150 4.09 7.91 8.72
C LYS A 150 2.81 8.44 8.08
N LEU A 151 1.68 7.86 8.44
CA LEU A 151 0.37 8.34 7.99
C LEU A 151 0.06 9.73 8.55
N LEU A 152 0.24 9.93 9.86
CA LEU A 152 0.05 11.21 10.55
C LEU A 152 0.94 12.32 10.00
N LYS A 153 2.22 12.03 9.71
CA LYS A 153 3.12 12.95 9.01
C LYS A 153 2.62 13.30 7.62
N GLY A 154 1.99 12.35 6.93
CA GLY A 154 1.31 12.56 5.67
C GLY A 154 0.20 13.59 5.79
N PHE A 155 -0.73 13.42 6.74
CA PHE A 155 -1.80 14.39 6.99
C PHE A 155 -1.26 15.76 7.38
N LYS A 156 -0.22 15.81 8.21
CA LYS A 156 0.41 17.08 8.65
C LYS A 156 0.95 17.87 7.47
N LYS A 157 1.55 17.20 6.48
CA LYS A 157 2.05 17.83 5.26
C LYS A 157 0.94 18.51 4.45
N PHE A 158 -0.30 18.04 4.58
CA PHE A 158 -1.47 18.63 3.91
C PHE A 158 -2.28 19.56 4.83
N GLY A 159 -1.86 19.78 6.08
CA GLY A 159 -2.61 20.58 7.05
C GLY A 159 -3.83 19.89 7.65
N LEU A 160 -4.00 18.58 7.43
CA LEU A 160 -5.23 17.83 7.75
C LEU A 160 -5.13 16.98 9.02
N SER A 161 -4.04 17.10 9.79
CA SER A 161 -3.85 16.29 10.99
C SER A 161 -4.92 16.54 12.04
N GLN A 162 -5.32 17.80 12.26
CA GLN A 162 -6.29 18.11 13.30
C GLN A 162 -7.69 17.59 12.93
N ASP A 163 -8.09 17.76 11.67
CA ASP A 163 -9.38 17.26 11.17
C ASP A 163 -9.45 15.74 11.30
N PHE A 164 -8.40 15.03 10.86
CA PHE A 164 -8.30 13.58 11.02
C PHE A 164 -8.44 13.15 12.49
N LEU A 165 -7.69 13.78 13.41
CA LEU A 165 -7.76 13.43 14.84
C LEU A 165 -9.13 13.75 15.45
N ASN A 166 -9.80 14.82 15.00
CA ASN A 166 -11.15 15.17 15.45
C ASN A 166 -12.16 14.07 15.07
N TYR A 167 -12.09 13.56 13.83
CA TYR A 167 -12.94 12.42 13.43
C TYR A 167 -12.58 11.14 14.19
N VAL A 168 -11.30 10.82 14.37
CA VAL A 168 -10.86 9.65 15.16
C VAL A 168 -11.37 9.69 16.60
N LYS A 169 -11.52 10.88 17.20
CA LYS A 169 -12.10 11.07 18.54
C LYS A 169 -13.57 10.66 18.61
N ASN A 170 -14.33 10.92 17.55
CA ASN A 170 -15.78 10.73 17.52
C ASN A 170 -16.16 9.30 17.13
N ILE A 171 -15.26 8.57 16.48
CA ILE A 171 -15.43 7.15 16.17
C ILE A 171 -15.14 6.34 17.44
N PRO A 172 -16.02 5.40 17.87
CA PRO A 172 -15.79 4.57 19.05
C PRO A 172 -14.59 3.64 18.83
N SER A 173 -13.39 4.17 19.07
CA SER A 173 -12.12 3.48 18.99
C SER A 173 -11.24 3.90 20.17
N SER A 174 -10.55 2.96 20.80
CA SER A 174 -9.56 3.25 21.85
C SER A 174 -8.30 3.97 21.30
N ALA A 175 -8.24 4.21 19.99
CA ALA A 175 -7.07 4.69 19.28
C ALA A 175 -6.75 6.16 19.56
N TYR A 176 -7.76 7.02 19.72
CA TYR A 176 -7.59 8.47 19.88
C TYR A 176 -6.61 8.85 21.01
N ASN A 177 -6.82 8.27 22.21
CA ASN A 177 -6.00 8.58 23.40
C ASN A 177 -4.52 8.19 23.23
N THR A 178 -4.22 7.25 22.32
CA THR A 178 -2.85 6.81 22.03
C THR A 178 -2.20 7.69 20.96
N TRP A 179 -2.97 8.16 19.97
CA TRP A 179 -2.41 8.84 18.80
C TRP A 179 -2.24 10.34 18.95
N VAL A 180 -3.02 11.00 19.82
CA VAL A 180 -2.92 12.46 20.07
C VAL A 180 -1.54 12.90 20.60
N LYS A 181 -0.72 11.95 21.09
CA LYS A 181 0.61 12.21 21.67
C LYS A 181 1.75 12.17 20.65
N HIS A 182 1.46 11.91 19.37
CA HIS A 182 2.43 11.66 18.29
C HIS A 182 2.25 12.60 17.10
#